data_AF-A0A6J6CKJ6-F1
#
_entry.id   AF-A0A6J6CKJ6-F1
#
_cell.length_a   1.000
_cell.length_b   1.000
_cell.length_c   1.000
_cell.angle_alpha   90.00
_cell.angle_beta   90.00
_cell.angle_gamma   90.00
#
_symmetry.space_group_name_H-M   'P 1'
#
loop_
_entity.id
_entity.type
_entity.pdbx_description
1 polymer ?
#
loop_
_entity_poly.entity_id
_entity_poly.type
_entity_poly.pdbx_seq_one_letter_code
_entity_poly.pdbx_strand_id
1 'polypeptide(L)'
;MENQLGTPRLTQSSAEKLSFAGAVAIGFKKFLNFRGVASRREYWFFVLFTVLVSVVIGTLDAILFPATTEATDALALALAQQPETLNMELVNAAIAESINATPLSNLAGIIYGIPLLTATVRRMRDAGFGAWWLLLSWVPFFTLILTLLPTKPKTSPSI
;
A
#
# COMPACT_ATOMS: atom_id res chain seq x y z
N MET A 1 12.88 52.90 37.50
CA MET A 1 11.53 52.30 37.63
C MET A 1 11.43 51.26 36.54
N GLU A 2 11.88 50.04 36.85
CA GLU A 2 11.91 48.92 35.93
C GLU A 2 10.52 48.30 35.75
N ASN A 3 10.17 48.10 34.48
CA ASN A 3 9.63 46.88 33.92
C ASN A 3 8.17 46.48 34.25
N GLN A 4 7.64 45.62 33.36
CA GLN A 4 6.37 44.90 33.38
C GLN A 4 5.18 45.54 32.63
N LEU A 5 5.40 45.97 31.38
CA LEU A 5 4.37 45.75 30.35
C LEU A 5 4.50 44.31 29.87
N GLY A 6 4.00 43.39 30.72
CA GLY A 6 3.73 42.02 30.32
C GLY A 6 2.65 42.05 29.24
N THR A 7 3.07 42.19 27.99
CA THR A 7 2.21 41.78 26.88
C THR A 7 1.89 40.31 27.13
N PRO A 8 0.62 39.90 27.24
CA PRO A 8 0.32 38.49 27.18
C PRO A 8 0.82 38.03 25.80
N ARG A 9 1.97 37.35 25.78
CA ARG A 9 2.28 36.48 24.64
C ARG A 9 1.11 35.53 24.60
N LEU A 10 0.27 35.65 23.57
CA LEU A 10 -0.74 34.67 23.22
C LEU A 10 -0.03 33.40 22.71
N THR A 11 0.85 32.83 23.52
CA THR A 11 1.37 31.48 23.40
C THR A 11 0.27 30.52 23.85
N GLN A 12 -0.88 30.56 23.18
CA GLN A 12 -1.92 29.54 23.24
C GLN A 12 -2.40 29.14 21.84
N SER A 13 -1.55 29.28 20.83
CA SER A 13 -1.59 28.40 19.65
C SER A 13 -0.82 27.10 19.93
N SER A 14 -0.94 26.57 21.15
CA SER A 14 -0.44 25.24 21.50
C SER A 14 -1.33 24.21 20.79
N ALA A 15 -0.94 23.84 19.57
CA ALA A 15 -1.32 22.62 18.87
C ALA A 15 -2.68 22.04 19.28
N GLU A 16 -3.78 22.58 18.74
CA GLU A 16 -5.08 21.93 18.80
C GLU A 16 -4.88 20.48 18.37
N LYS A 17 -5.14 19.54 19.29
CA LYS A 17 -4.85 18.13 19.06
C LYS A 17 -5.75 17.65 17.92
N LEU A 18 -5.14 17.42 16.75
CA LEU A 18 -5.80 16.83 15.59
C LEU A 18 -6.57 15.56 16.01
N SER A 19 -7.88 15.54 15.78
CA SER A 19 -8.72 14.37 16.03
C SER A 19 -8.56 13.33 14.92
N PHE A 20 -8.91 12.08 15.21
CA PHE A 20 -8.92 11.00 14.21
C PHE A 20 -9.78 11.37 13.01
N ALA A 21 -11.03 11.78 13.24
CA ALA A 21 -11.95 12.20 12.18
C ALA A 21 -11.40 13.40 11.38
N GLY A 22 -10.75 14.35 12.07
CA GLY A 22 -10.09 15.48 11.42
C GLY A 22 -8.96 15.04 10.48
N ALA A 23 -8.14 14.08 10.89
CA ALA A 23 -7.09 13.53 10.04
C ALA A 23 -7.63 12.80 8.81
N VAL A 24 -8.71 12.02 8.96
CA VAL A 24 -9.38 11.34 7.84
C VAL A 24 -9.92 12.35 6.84
N ALA A 25 -10.64 13.38 7.32
CA ALA A 25 -11.15 14.45 6.47
C ALA A 25 -10.03 15.20 5.75
N ILE A 26 -8.90 15.47 6.41
CA ILE A 26 -7.74 16.11 5.79
C ILE A 26 -7.11 15.21 4.72
N GLY A 27 -7.03 13.90 4.96
CA GLY A 27 -6.53 12.92 4.00
C GLY A 27 -7.31 12.96 2.69
N PHE A 28 -8.64 12.86 2.77
CA PHE A 28 -9.52 12.96 1.61
C PHE A 28 -9.62 14.36 1.02
N LYS A 29 -9.44 15.44 1.79
CA LYS A 29 -9.44 16.81 1.25
C LYS A 29 -8.16 17.12 0.46
N LYS A 30 -7.02 16.55 0.88
CA LYS A 30 -5.69 16.82 0.29
C LYS A 30 -5.18 15.66 -0.55
N PHE A 31 -6.03 14.70 -0.93
CA PHE A 31 -5.62 13.46 -1.58
C PHE A 31 -4.97 13.62 -2.96
N LEU A 32 -5.24 14.71 -3.69
CA LEU A 32 -4.56 15.03 -4.96
C LEU A 32 -3.52 16.15 -4.81
N ASN A 33 -3.35 16.68 -3.59
CA ASN A 33 -2.36 17.70 -3.32
C ASN A 33 -1.05 17.08 -2.84
N PHE A 34 -0.18 16.80 -3.80
CA PHE A 34 1.17 16.27 -3.55
C PHE A 34 2.14 17.31 -2.98
N ARG A 35 1.72 18.56 -2.76
CA ARG A 35 2.56 19.64 -2.22
C ARG A 35 2.33 19.80 -0.71
N GLY A 36 3.37 20.26 -0.03
CA GLY A 36 3.35 20.49 1.42
C GLY A 36 3.77 19.28 2.25
N VAL A 37 3.49 19.39 3.55
CA VAL A 37 3.88 18.44 4.61
C VAL A 37 2.65 17.92 5.34
N ALA A 38 2.75 16.72 5.90
CA ALA A 38 1.71 16.13 6.74
C ALA A 38 2.28 15.89 8.15
N SER A 39 1.53 16.31 9.17
CA SER A 39 1.94 16.07 10.54
C SER A 39 1.99 14.56 10.83
N ARG A 40 2.82 14.13 11.79
CA ARG A 40 2.94 12.71 12.19
C ARG A 40 1.58 12.12 12.57
N ARG A 41 0.74 12.90 13.25
CA ARG A 41 -0.60 12.47 13.68
C ARG A 41 -1.57 12.32 12.52
N GLU A 42 -1.57 13.26 11.56
CA GLU A 42 -2.35 13.13 10.31
C GLU A 42 -2.02 11.82 9.60
N TYR A 43 -0.71 11.53 9.44
CA TYR A 43 -0.25 10.32 8.77
C TYR A 43 -0.72 9.05 9.50
N TRP A 44 -0.42 8.92 10.80
CA TRP A 44 -0.73 7.70 11.54
C TRP A 44 -2.24 7.46 11.71
N PHE A 45 -3.04 8.50 11.88
CA PHE A 45 -4.51 8.34 11.90
C PHE A 45 -5.07 7.97 10.54
N PHE A 46 -4.49 8.48 9.44
CA PHE A 46 -4.88 8.05 8.11
C PHE A 46 -4.49 6.60 7.81
N VAL A 47 -3.29 6.17 8.24
CA VAL A 47 -2.87 4.77 8.18
C VAL A 47 -3.79 3.88 9.00
N LEU A 48 -4.12 4.27 10.23
CA LEU A 48 -5.05 3.54 11.09
C LEU A 48 -6.44 3.40 10.44
N PHE A 49 -6.97 4.50 9.89
CA PHE A 49 -8.22 4.48 9.12
C PHE A 49 -8.15 3.47 7.97
N THR A 50 -7.05 3.49 7.20
CA THR A 50 -6.86 2.58 6.07
C THR A 50 -6.85 1.12 6.54
N VAL A 51 -6.13 0.81 7.63
CA VAL A 51 -6.11 -0.53 8.22
C VAL A 51 -7.50 -0.98 8.68
N LEU A 52 -8.24 -0.11 9.37
CA LEU A 52 -9.59 -0.43 9.84
C LEU A 52 -10.56 -0.69 8.69
N VAL A 53 -10.50 0.15 7.64
CA VAL A 53 -11.29 -0.04 6.42
C VAL A 53 -10.92 -1.36 5.73
N SER A 54 -9.63 -1.68 5.61
CA SER A 54 -9.19 -2.95 5.02
C SER A 54 -9.72 -4.17 5.77
N VAL A 55 -9.76 -4.13 7.11
CA VAL A 55 -10.32 -5.23 7.92
C VAL A 55 -11.82 -5.38 7.66
N VAL A 56 -12.58 -4.27 7.68
CA VAL A 56 -14.04 -4.31 7.45
C VAL A 56 -14.36 -4.77 6.03
N ILE A 57 -13.64 -4.28 5.02
CA ILE A 57 -13.91 -4.65 3.64
C ILE A 57 -13.49 -6.09 3.37
N GLY A 58 -12.37 -6.54 3.95
CA GLY A 58 -11.94 -7.94 3.85
C GLY A 58 -12.93 -8.92 4.48
N THR A 59 -13.56 -8.56 5.62
CA THR A 59 -14.63 -9.41 6.18
C THR A 59 -15.89 -9.39 5.34
N LEU A 60 -16.23 -8.25 4.73
CA LEU A 60 -17.36 -8.17 3.80
C LEU A 60 -17.13 -8.99 2.54
N ASP A 61 -15.93 -8.96 1.97
CA ASP A 61 -15.58 -9.81 0.82
C ASP A 61 -15.72 -11.29 1.19
N ALA A 62 -15.19 -11.73 2.34
CA ALA A 62 -15.31 -13.12 2.79
C ALA A 62 -16.77 -13.59 2.99
N ILE A 63 -17.68 -12.68 3.36
CA ILE A 63 -19.09 -12.99 3.59
C ILE A 63 -19.91 -12.93 2.30
N LEU A 64 -19.65 -11.93 1.45
CA LEU A 64 -20.46 -11.63 0.26
C LEU A 64 -19.94 -12.33 -1.01
N PHE A 65 -18.63 -12.59 -1.07
CA PHE A 65 -17.91 -13.17 -2.20
C PHE A 65 -16.98 -14.30 -1.71
N PRO A 66 -17.54 -15.43 -1.24
CA PRO A 66 -16.74 -16.53 -0.74
C PRO A 66 -15.78 -17.03 -1.83
N ALA A 67 -14.52 -17.25 -1.44
CA ALA A 67 -13.50 -17.73 -2.37
C ALA A 67 -13.83 -19.15 -2.84
N THR A 68 -14.04 -19.30 -4.14
CA THR A 68 -14.04 -20.61 -4.82
C THR A 68 -12.61 -20.93 -5.21
N THR A 69 -12.09 -22.07 -4.78
CA THR A 69 -10.70 -22.49 -5.08
C THR A 69 -10.62 -23.49 -6.23
N GLU A 70 -11.69 -23.65 -7.01
CA GLU A 70 -11.82 -24.73 -7.99
C GLU A 70 -10.73 -24.68 -9.06
N ALA A 71 -10.49 -23.53 -9.70
CA ALA A 71 -9.43 -23.39 -10.70
C ALA A 71 -8.03 -23.35 -10.06
N THR A 72 -7.90 -22.80 -8.84
CA THR A 72 -6.61 -22.85 -8.12
C THR A 72 -6.20 -24.28 -7.76
N ASP A 73 -7.14 -25.11 -7.33
CA ASP A 73 -6.91 -26.51 -6.97
C ASP A 73 -6.65 -27.35 -8.23
N ALA A 74 -7.37 -27.09 -9.32
CA ALA A 74 -7.13 -27.71 -10.61
C ALA A 74 -5.74 -27.37 -11.19
N LEU A 75 -5.30 -26.11 -11.05
CA LEU A 75 -3.97 -25.67 -11.45
C LEU A 75 -2.88 -26.37 -10.62
N ALA A 76 -3.07 -26.48 -9.31
CA ALA A 76 -2.11 -27.16 -8.43
C ALA A 76 -1.97 -28.66 -8.80
N LEU A 77 -3.08 -29.33 -9.12
CA LEU A 77 -3.07 -30.72 -9.57
C LEU A 77 -2.35 -30.87 -10.92
N ALA A 78 -2.59 -29.96 -11.86
CA ALA A 78 -1.95 -29.97 -13.18
C ALA A 78 -0.43 -29.80 -13.09
N LEU A 79 0.04 -28.89 -12.24
CA LEU A 79 1.47 -28.67 -11.99
C LEU A 79 2.14 -29.88 -11.32
N ALA A 80 1.41 -30.59 -10.44
CA ALA A 80 1.91 -31.80 -9.79
C ALA A 80 2.08 -32.97 -10.78
N GLN A 81 1.25 -33.03 -11.83
CA GLN A 81 1.30 -34.08 -12.85
C GLN A 81 2.32 -33.78 -13.96
N GLN A 82 2.45 -32.51 -14.37
CA GLN A 82 3.29 -32.13 -15.50
C GLN A 82 4.10 -30.86 -15.20
N PRO A 83 5.26 -30.98 -14.54
CA PRO A 83 6.04 -29.83 -14.07
C PRO A 83 6.65 -28.97 -15.19
N GLU A 84 6.73 -29.50 -16.42
CA GLU A 84 7.32 -28.79 -17.56
C GLU A 84 6.30 -28.09 -18.45
N THR A 85 4.99 -28.30 -18.23
CA THR A 85 3.93 -27.72 -19.08
C THR A 85 2.99 -26.84 -18.25
N LEU A 86 3.06 -25.54 -18.49
CA LEU A 86 2.14 -24.57 -17.90
C LEU A 86 0.86 -24.47 -18.74
N ASN A 87 -0.26 -24.95 -18.20
CA ASN A 87 -1.57 -24.72 -18.83
C ASN A 87 -2.04 -23.29 -18.56
N MET A 88 -1.83 -22.40 -19.52
CA MET A 88 -2.22 -20.98 -19.41
C MET A 88 -3.72 -20.77 -19.25
N GLU A 89 -4.57 -21.70 -19.68
CA GLU A 89 -6.02 -21.60 -19.49
C GLU A 89 -6.39 -21.73 -18.01
N LEU A 90 -5.84 -22.74 -17.32
CA LEU A 90 -6.02 -22.92 -15.88
C LEU A 90 -5.37 -21.78 -15.08
N VAL A 91 -4.22 -21.28 -15.55
CA VAL A 91 -3.58 -20.10 -14.95
C VAL A 91 -4.50 -18.88 -15.06
N ASN A 92 -5.07 -18.61 -16.23
CA ASN A 92 -5.98 -17.49 -16.42
C ASN A 92 -7.26 -17.65 -15.57
N ALA A 93 -7.80 -18.86 -15.48
CA ALA A 93 -8.96 -19.16 -14.64
C ALA A 93 -8.66 -18.96 -13.14
N ALA A 94 -7.53 -19.45 -12.64
CA ALA A 94 -7.09 -19.27 -11.26
C ALA A 94 -6.84 -17.79 -10.91
N ILE A 95 -6.30 -17.01 -11.85
CA ILE A 95 -6.14 -15.56 -11.70
C ILE A 95 -7.51 -14.87 -11.65
N ALA A 96 -8.46 -15.28 -12.50
CA ALA A 96 -9.80 -14.69 -12.52
C ALA A 96 -10.57 -14.96 -11.22
N GLU A 97 -10.50 -16.18 -10.66
CA GLU A 97 -11.09 -16.52 -9.35
C GLU A 97 -10.53 -15.63 -8.24
N SER A 98 -9.21 -15.44 -8.22
CA SER A 98 -8.53 -14.61 -7.21
C SER A 98 -9.01 -13.15 -7.23
N ILE A 99 -9.28 -12.59 -8.41
CA ILE A 99 -9.76 -11.22 -8.57
C ILE A 99 -11.24 -11.10 -8.19
N ASN A 100 -12.05 -12.09 -8.56
CA ASN A 100 -13.50 -12.11 -8.30
C ASN A 100 -13.85 -12.37 -6.83
N ALA A 101 -12.94 -12.96 -6.04
CA ALA A 101 -13.13 -13.18 -4.60
C ALA A 101 -12.98 -11.91 -3.75
N THR A 102 -12.40 -10.82 -4.30
CA THR A 102 -12.10 -9.59 -3.54
C THR A 102 -12.54 -8.29 -4.25
N PRO A 103 -13.75 -8.22 -4.85
CA PRO A 103 -14.13 -7.10 -5.69
C PRO A 103 -14.30 -5.79 -4.90
N LEU A 104 -14.77 -5.84 -3.64
CA LEU A 104 -14.92 -4.64 -2.82
C LEU A 104 -13.56 -4.12 -2.36
N SER A 105 -12.66 -5.00 -1.93
CA SER A 105 -11.28 -4.65 -1.54
C SER A 105 -10.53 -3.99 -2.69
N ASN A 106 -10.69 -4.49 -3.92
CA ASN A 106 -10.06 -3.91 -5.11
C ASN A 106 -10.55 -2.47 -5.36
N LEU A 107 -11.86 -2.24 -5.32
CA LEU A 107 -12.43 -0.90 -5.49
C LEU A 107 -11.98 0.05 -4.37
N ALA A 108 -12.03 -0.41 -3.13
CA ALA A 108 -11.64 0.39 -1.98
C ALA A 108 -10.15 0.75 -2.02
N GLY A 109 -9.29 -0.20 -2.42
CA GLY A 109 -7.87 0.01 -2.66
C GLY A 109 -7.60 1.18 -3.60
N ILE A 110 -8.39 1.33 -4.65
CA ILE A 110 -8.27 2.47 -5.58
C ILE A 110 -8.70 3.78 -4.90
N ILE A 111 -9.79 3.76 -4.14
CA ILE A 111 -10.35 4.94 -3.47
C ILE A 111 -9.40 5.53 -2.43
N TYR A 112 -8.86 4.70 -1.53
CA TYR A 112 -7.96 5.17 -0.48
C TYR A 112 -6.47 5.09 -0.85
N GLY A 113 -6.12 4.36 -1.92
CA GLY A 113 -4.73 4.22 -2.37
C GLY A 113 -4.09 5.53 -2.80
N ILE A 114 -4.83 6.37 -3.53
CA ILE A 114 -4.36 7.70 -3.92
C ILE A 114 -4.15 8.60 -2.68
N PRO A 115 -5.14 8.77 -1.77
CA PRO A 115 -4.93 9.46 -0.51
C PRO A 115 -3.73 8.95 0.31
N LEU A 116 -3.54 7.63 0.40
CA LEU A 116 -2.44 7.00 1.13
C LEU A 116 -1.09 7.31 0.50
N LEU A 117 -1.00 7.20 -0.83
CA LEU A 117 0.18 7.57 -1.60
C LEU A 117 0.53 9.04 -1.35
N THR A 118 -0.45 9.95 -1.45
CA THR A 118 -0.26 11.39 -1.23
C THR A 118 0.17 11.70 0.21
N ALA A 119 -0.42 11.03 1.20
CA ALA A 119 0.00 11.18 2.60
C ALA A 119 1.45 10.71 2.80
N THR A 120 1.84 9.60 2.18
CA THR A 120 3.21 9.05 2.25
C THR A 120 4.22 9.97 1.57
N VAL A 121 3.92 10.49 0.37
CA VAL A 121 4.74 11.49 -0.33
C VAL A 121 4.97 12.72 0.55
N ARG A 122 3.90 13.25 1.18
CA ARG A 122 3.99 14.41 2.07
C ARG A 122 4.79 14.11 3.33
N ARG A 123 4.67 12.90 3.88
CA ARG A 123 5.41 12.45 5.06
C ARG A 123 6.90 12.28 4.77
N MET A 124 7.25 11.73 3.62
CA MET A 124 8.66 11.58 3.22
C MET A 124 9.33 12.92 2.99
N ARG A 125 8.62 13.87 2.36
CA ARG A 125 9.11 15.25 2.23
C ARG A 125 9.31 15.92 3.58
N ASP A 126 8.44 15.66 4.55
CA ASP A 126 8.60 16.16 5.93
C ASP A 126 9.85 15.57 6.63
N ALA A 127 10.26 14.35 6.27
CA ALA A 127 11.50 13.74 6.74
C ALA A 127 12.76 14.26 6.01
N GLY A 128 12.62 15.20 5.08
CA GLY A 128 13.72 15.75 4.28
C GLY A 128 14.08 14.92 3.04
N PHE A 129 13.38 13.82 2.78
CA PHE A 129 13.64 12.95 1.63
C PHE A 129 12.73 13.31 0.44
N GLY A 130 13.27 13.16 -0.77
CA GLY A 130 12.48 13.30 -1.99
C GLY A 130 11.43 12.19 -2.14
N ALA A 131 10.35 12.45 -2.88
CA ALA A 131 9.31 11.46 -3.16
C ALA A 131 9.82 10.22 -3.91
N TRP A 132 10.94 10.36 -4.64
CA TRP A 132 11.59 9.27 -5.37
C TRP A 132 12.04 8.10 -4.48
N TRP A 133 12.28 8.37 -3.18
CA TRP A 133 12.62 7.32 -2.22
C TRP A 133 11.48 6.31 -2.01
N LEU A 134 10.24 6.62 -2.40
CA LEU A 134 9.15 5.61 -2.44
C LEU A 134 9.46 4.45 -3.39
N LEU A 135 10.30 4.66 -4.41
CA LEU A 135 10.70 3.60 -5.32
C LEU A 135 11.65 2.60 -4.66
N LEU A 136 12.24 2.93 -3.52
CA LEU A 136 13.02 1.96 -2.75
C LEU A 136 12.17 0.75 -2.31
N SER A 137 10.86 0.94 -2.12
CA SER A 137 9.93 -0.16 -1.84
C SER A 137 9.85 -1.20 -2.96
N TRP A 138 10.32 -0.88 -4.18
CA TRP A 138 10.37 -1.80 -5.33
C TRP A 138 11.65 -2.64 -5.39
N VAL A 139 12.70 -2.27 -4.66
CA VAL A 139 13.96 -3.03 -4.61
C VAL A 139 13.78 -4.51 -4.28
N PRO A 140 12.98 -4.94 -3.27
CA PRO A 140 12.80 -6.36 -2.97
C PRO A 140 12.22 -7.16 -4.14
N PHE A 141 11.33 -6.54 -4.95
CA PHE A 141 10.75 -7.18 -6.13
C PHE A 141 11.79 -7.35 -7.24
N PHE A 142 12.63 -6.34 -7.46
CA PHE A 142 13.73 -6.43 -8.43
C PHE A 142 14.73 -7.53 -8.04
N THR A 143 15.10 -7.59 -6.75
CA THR A 143 15.98 -8.66 -6.25
C THR A 143 15.35 -10.03 -6.40
N LEU A 144 14.03 -10.16 -6.14
CA LEU A 144 13.32 -11.43 -6.29
C LEU A 144 13.35 -11.92 -7.75
N ILE A 145 13.10 -11.03 -8.72
CA ILE A 145 13.16 -11.38 -10.16
C ILE A 145 14.56 -11.85 -10.53
N LEU A 146 15.61 -11.15 -10.08
CA LEU A 146 17.00 -11.54 -10.34
C LEU A 146 17.34 -12.90 -9.73
N THR A 147 16.80 -13.23 -8.56
CA THR A 147 17.01 -14.54 -7.93
C THR A 147 16.27 -15.69 -8.61
N LEU A 148 15.21 -15.40 -9.37
CA LEU A 148 14.46 -16.40 -10.13
C LEU A 148 15.06 -16.64 -11.54
N LEU A 149 15.98 -15.81 -12.01
CA LEU A 149 16.60 -15.95 -13.33
C LEU A 149 17.56 -17.16 -13.37
N PRO A 150 17.46 -18.03 -14.39
CA PRO A 150 18.36 -19.17 -14.53
C PRO A 150 19.81 -18.73 -14.79
N THR A 151 20.77 -19.52 -14.28
CA THR A 151 22.20 -19.25 -14.49
C THR A 151 22.59 -19.52 -15.95
N LYS A 152 23.42 -18.64 -16.54
CA LYS A 152 23.97 -18.88 -17.88
C LYS A 152 24.94 -20.07 -17.82
N PRO A 153 24.88 -21.03 -18.76
CA PRO A 153 25.81 -22.16 -18.80
C PRO A 153 27.24 -21.67 -19.02
N LYS A 154 28.20 -22.28 -18.31
CA LYS A 154 29.62 -21.96 -18.47
C LYS A 154 30.14 -22.66 -19.73
N THR A 155 30.59 -21.90 -20.72
CA THR A 155 31.31 -22.47 -21.87
C THR A 155 32.71 -22.88 -21.41
N SER A 156 33.01 -24.17 -21.41
CA SER A 156 34.38 -24.66 -21.15
C SER A 156 35.32 -24.18 -22.26
N PRO A 157 36.51 -23.63 -21.94
CA PRO A 157 37.49 -23.30 -22.96
C PRO A 157 37.91 -24.58 -23.68
N SER A 158 37.85 -24.56 -25.02
CA SER A 158 38.38 -25.63 -25.86
C SER A 158 39.90 -25.72 -25.65
N ILE A 159 40.35 -26.80 -25.00
CA ILE A 159 41.76 -27.20 -24.92
C ILE A 159 42.11 -27.99 -26.17
#